data_AF-A0A0H2XB55-F1
#
_entry.id   AF-A0A0H2XB55-F1
#
_cell.length_a   1.000
_cell.length_b   1.000
_cell.length_c   1.000
_cell.angle_alpha   90.00
_cell.angle_beta   90.00
_cell.angle_gamma   90.00
#
_symmetry.space_group_name_H-M   'P 1'
#
loop_
_entity.id
_entity.type
_entity.pdbx_description
1 polymer ?
#
loop_
_entity_poly.entity_id
_entity_poly.type
_entity_poly.pdbx_seq_one_letter_code
_entity_poly.pdbx_strand_id
1 'polypeptide(L)'
;MVFINAWNEWAEGAVLEPDARLGYAWLDATRQALTRAPDVATEICSPSACVVLHAWYLDVLDEMLDAIVECGTPLRIIITTDLTKVIEVTKCIQRRGIQAEVEGFENRGRDILPFLHVANRLLDENVQLVLKLHTKKSTHRDDGNAWRGEMLTALLGPQRVDAIVNAFSTDPLAGLAAPEDHLLPVTEFIGGNADALDYLTVRTGSDAPDTNSLFASGSMFWARLEALRPLLDAHLHASEFESEQGQIDGTLAHAIERFVGLAVTHSGHRVTTVEQTLGITKTPSAQPYRYARKAP
;
A
#
# COMPACT_ATOMS: atom_id res chain seq x y z
N MET A 1 -3.15 -30.83 9.50
CA MET A 1 -4.17 -31.54 8.70
C MET A 1 -4.36 -30.72 7.43
N VAL A 2 -4.06 -31.27 6.25
CA VAL A 2 -4.21 -30.59 4.94
C VAL A 2 -5.45 -31.17 4.27
N PHE A 3 -6.38 -30.31 3.85
CA PHE A 3 -7.55 -30.72 3.07
C PHE A 3 -7.32 -30.35 1.61
N ILE A 4 -7.43 -31.34 0.71
CA ILE A 4 -7.45 -31.11 -0.74
C ILE A 4 -8.92 -31.09 -1.15
N ASN A 5 -9.42 -29.93 -1.56
CA ASN A 5 -10.82 -29.71 -1.94
C ASN A 5 -11.23 -30.54 -3.18
N ALA A 6 -10.39 -30.53 -4.21
CA ALA A 6 -10.54 -31.31 -5.44
C ALA A 6 -9.16 -31.55 -6.10
N TRP A 7 -9.05 -32.53 -7.01
CA TRP A 7 -7.82 -32.82 -7.76
C TRP A 7 -7.90 -32.22 -9.17
N ASN A 8 -7.13 -31.16 -9.42
CA ASN A 8 -7.01 -30.47 -10.71
C ASN A 8 -8.35 -30.00 -11.31
N GLU A 9 -9.15 -29.35 -10.48
CA GLU A 9 -10.38 -28.71 -10.91
C GLU A 9 -10.10 -27.24 -11.25
N TRP A 10 -9.66 -27.02 -12.49
CA TRP A 10 -9.29 -25.70 -13.01
C TRP A 10 -10.39 -24.65 -12.91
N ALA A 11 -11.65 -25.07 -13.08
CA ALA A 11 -12.79 -24.17 -13.01
C ALA A 11 -12.99 -23.57 -11.61
N GLU A 12 -12.51 -24.25 -10.57
CA GLU A 12 -12.63 -23.84 -9.17
C GLU A 12 -11.29 -23.38 -8.57
N GLY A 13 -10.24 -23.27 -9.40
CA GLY A 13 -8.90 -22.86 -8.94
C GLY A 13 -8.20 -23.89 -8.04
N ALA A 14 -8.75 -25.10 -7.90
CA ALA A 14 -8.18 -26.19 -7.11
C ALA A 14 -7.21 -27.03 -7.96
N VAL A 15 -6.10 -26.42 -8.36
CA VAL A 15 -5.10 -27.01 -9.24
C VAL A 15 -3.74 -27.15 -8.55
N LEU A 16 -3.12 -28.33 -8.69
CA LEU A 16 -1.79 -28.65 -8.16
C LEU A 16 -0.74 -28.78 -9.25
N GLU A 17 -1.06 -28.52 -10.52
CA GLU A 17 -0.05 -28.50 -11.58
C GLU A 17 0.56 -27.11 -11.76
N PRO A 18 1.78 -27.02 -12.32
CA PRO A 18 2.40 -25.73 -12.55
C PRO A 18 1.62 -24.92 -13.58
N ASP A 19 1.48 -23.62 -13.36
CA ASP A 19 0.83 -22.72 -14.30
C ASP A 19 1.78 -21.60 -14.76
N ALA A 20 1.43 -20.91 -15.86
CA ALA A 20 2.28 -19.86 -16.43
C ALA A 20 2.40 -18.61 -15.54
N ARG A 21 1.51 -18.45 -14.57
CA ARG A 21 1.38 -17.27 -13.70
C ARG A 21 2.10 -17.46 -12.37
N LEU A 22 1.97 -18.62 -11.73
CA LEU A 22 2.50 -18.96 -10.40
C LEU A 22 3.58 -20.05 -10.43
N GLY A 23 3.88 -20.61 -11.61
CA GLY A 23 4.85 -21.69 -11.75
C GLY A 23 4.48 -22.85 -10.84
N TYR A 24 5.39 -23.27 -9.96
CA TYR A 24 5.21 -24.40 -9.05
C TYR A 24 4.61 -24.02 -7.68
N ALA A 25 4.09 -22.81 -7.49
CA ALA A 25 3.72 -22.29 -6.17
C ALA A 25 2.81 -23.22 -5.36
N TRP A 26 1.76 -23.78 -5.96
CA TRP A 26 0.83 -24.69 -5.27
C TRP A 26 1.49 -26.01 -4.85
N LEU A 27 2.40 -26.54 -5.67
CA LEU A 27 3.18 -27.74 -5.35
C LEU A 27 4.16 -27.47 -4.22
N ASP A 28 4.84 -26.32 -4.25
CA ASP A 28 5.78 -25.93 -3.20
C ASP A 28 5.07 -25.62 -1.88
N ALA A 29 3.93 -24.94 -1.91
CA ALA A 29 3.11 -24.71 -0.72
C ALA A 29 2.63 -26.03 -0.10
N THR A 30 2.17 -26.97 -0.93
CA THR A 30 1.77 -28.32 -0.48
C THR A 30 2.95 -29.08 0.11
N ARG A 31 4.11 -29.06 -0.55
CA ARG A 31 5.35 -29.68 -0.06
C ARG A 31 5.78 -29.07 1.28
N GLN A 32 5.74 -27.74 1.41
CA GLN A 32 6.08 -27.04 2.65
C GLN A 32 5.12 -27.44 3.78
N ALA A 33 3.81 -27.46 3.53
CA ALA A 33 2.82 -27.88 4.52
C ALA A 33 3.03 -29.33 5.01
N LEU A 34 3.49 -30.23 4.12
CA LEU A 34 3.79 -31.63 4.45
C LEU A 34 5.14 -31.82 5.15
N THR A 35 6.12 -30.96 4.88
CA THR A 35 7.50 -31.09 5.38
C THR A 35 7.79 -30.23 6.61
N ARG A 36 6.89 -29.33 7.00
CA ARG A 36 7.07 -28.45 8.16
C ARG A 36 7.20 -29.28 9.44
N ALA A 37 8.38 -29.27 10.05
CA ALA A 37 8.54 -29.57 11.47
C ALA A 37 7.92 -28.42 12.29
N PRO A 38 7.40 -28.66 13.51
CA PRO A 38 6.87 -27.58 14.35
C PRO A 38 7.95 -26.50 14.53
N ASP A 39 7.61 -25.25 14.21
CA ASP A 39 8.57 -24.15 14.07
C ASP A 39 9.46 -23.96 15.29
N VAL A 40 10.76 -23.76 14.99
CA VAL A 40 11.72 -23.12 15.90
C VAL A 40 11.21 -21.69 16.11
N ALA A 41 11.09 -21.28 17.37
CA ALA A 41 10.63 -19.96 17.76
C ALA A 41 11.28 -18.87 16.90
N THR A 42 10.45 -18.13 16.15
CA THR A 42 10.85 -16.91 15.47
C THR A 42 11.37 -15.96 16.53
N GLU A 43 12.67 -15.66 16.49
CA GLU A 43 13.21 -14.53 17.24
C GLU A 43 12.37 -13.29 16.87
N ILE A 44 11.78 -12.66 17.87
CA ILE A 44 11.03 -11.41 17.70
C ILE A 44 12.07 -10.32 17.41
N CYS A 45 12.55 -10.25 16.17
CA CYS A 45 13.19 -9.06 15.65
C CYS A 45 12.12 -8.01 15.35
N SER A 46 12.44 -6.74 15.58
CA SER A 46 11.60 -5.63 15.12
C SER A 46 11.22 -5.84 13.65
N PRO A 47 9.95 -5.62 13.26
CA PRO A 47 9.50 -5.91 11.91
C PRO A 47 10.34 -5.13 10.90
N SER A 48 10.86 -5.80 9.88
CA SER A 48 11.61 -5.15 8.82
C SER A 48 10.66 -4.21 8.07
N ALA A 49 11.03 -2.92 8.04
CA ALA A 49 10.27 -1.86 7.39
C ALA A 49 10.94 -1.42 6.09
N CYS A 50 10.16 -1.19 5.04
CA CYS A 50 10.62 -0.70 3.75
C CYS A 50 9.81 0.53 3.32
N VAL A 51 10.45 1.51 2.69
CA VAL A 51 9.78 2.63 2.03
C VAL A 51 9.62 2.32 0.55
N VAL A 52 8.40 2.49 0.03
CA VAL A 52 8.11 2.46 -1.39
C VAL A 52 7.63 3.85 -1.80
N LEU A 53 8.47 4.56 -2.56
CA LEU A 53 8.21 5.93 -3.02
C LEU A 53 7.94 5.94 -4.52
N HIS A 54 6.75 6.39 -4.94
CA HIS A 54 6.47 6.63 -6.35
C HIS A 54 6.87 8.06 -6.78
N ALA A 55 7.91 8.16 -7.61
CA ALA A 55 8.49 9.40 -8.10
C ALA A 55 7.98 9.73 -9.52
N TRP A 56 7.01 10.64 -9.61
CA TRP A 56 6.47 11.21 -10.84
C TRP A 56 6.84 12.69 -11.00
N TYR A 57 6.67 13.49 -9.93
CA TYR A 57 7.08 14.89 -9.89
C TYR A 57 8.47 15.00 -9.24
N LEU A 58 9.50 15.16 -10.08
CA LEU A 58 10.89 15.12 -9.63
C LEU A 58 11.33 16.37 -8.86
N ASP A 59 10.62 17.48 -9.00
CA ASP A 59 10.93 18.71 -8.30
C ASP A 59 10.57 18.69 -6.80
N VAL A 60 9.80 17.68 -6.36
CA VAL A 60 9.57 17.39 -4.93
C VAL A 60 10.30 16.14 -4.46
N LEU A 61 11.03 15.45 -5.34
CA LEU A 61 11.74 14.22 -4.97
C LEU A 61 12.80 14.48 -3.90
N ASP A 62 13.54 15.58 -4.01
CA ASP A 62 14.56 15.97 -3.03
C ASP A 62 13.95 16.14 -1.63
N GLU A 63 12.78 16.80 -1.52
CA GLU A 63 12.04 16.99 -0.27
C GLU A 63 11.62 15.64 0.35
N MET A 64 11.13 14.70 -0.47
CA MET A 64 10.74 13.36 0.01
C MET A 64 11.95 12.57 0.53
N LEU A 65 13.09 12.66 -0.18
CA LEU A 65 14.32 11.98 0.21
C LEU A 65 14.91 12.57 1.49
N ASP A 66 14.86 13.90 1.66
CA ASP A 66 15.26 14.57 2.91
C ASP A 66 14.43 14.05 4.09
N ALA A 67 13.10 14.02 3.96
CA ALA A 67 12.22 13.52 5.02
C ALA A 67 12.51 12.06 5.40
N ILE A 68 12.82 11.19 4.43
CA ILE A 68 13.19 9.78 4.69
C ILE A 68 14.53 9.69 5.43
N VAL A 69 15.52 10.50 5.06
CA VAL A 69 16.84 10.47 5.71
C VAL A 69 16.78 11.09 7.11
N GLU A 70 16.06 12.19 7.27
CA GLU A 70 15.94 12.93 8.54
C GLU A 70 15.14 12.19 9.60
N CYS A 71 14.32 11.18 9.24
CA CYS A 71 13.58 10.38 10.21
C CYS A 71 14.48 9.64 11.21
N GLY A 72 15.74 9.39 10.83
CA GLY A 72 16.78 8.79 11.68
C GLY A 72 16.76 7.26 11.76
N THR A 73 15.73 6.60 11.22
CA THR A 73 15.62 5.14 11.17
C THR A 73 16.17 4.60 9.84
N PRO A 74 17.10 3.64 9.84
CA PRO A 74 17.61 3.05 8.61
C PRO A 74 16.52 2.20 7.94
N LEU A 75 16.01 2.69 6.81
CA LEU A 75 14.97 2.03 6.02
C LEU A 75 15.53 1.63 4.66
N ARG A 76 15.14 0.45 4.17
CA ARG A 76 15.32 0.13 2.74
C ARG A 76 14.39 1.03 1.93
N ILE A 77 14.91 1.57 0.83
CA ILE A 77 14.17 2.49 -0.03
C ILE A 77 14.07 1.89 -1.43
N ILE A 78 12.84 1.72 -1.91
CA ILE A 78 12.53 1.36 -3.30
C ILE A 78 11.77 2.51 -3.92
N ILE A 79 12.27 3.02 -5.03
CA ILE A 79 11.67 4.12 -5.77
C ILE A 79 11.12 3.58 -7.08
N THR A 80 9.81 3.69 -7.24
CA THR A 80 9.15 3.41 -8.53
C THR A 80 8.99 4.70 -9.31
N THR A 81 9.17 4.66 -10.61
CA THR A 81 9.02 5.82 -11.49
C THR A 81 8.59 5.37 -12.88
N ASP A 82 8.30 6.33 -13.76
CA ASP A 82 8.05 6.03 -15.16
C ASP A 82 9.34 5.59 -15.87
N LEU A 83 9.22 4.66 -16.83
CA LEU A 83 10.34 4.14 -17.62
C LEU A 83 11.24 5.25 -18.21
N THR A 84 10.67 6.39 -18.61
CA THR A 84 11.43 7.50 -19.19
C THR A 84 12.21 8.32 -18.15
N LYS A 85 11.87 8.19 -16.86
CA LYS A 85 12.43 8.98 -15.75
C LYS A 85 13.48 8.25 -14.92
N VAL A 86 13.64 6.94 -15.10
CA VAL A 86 14.58 6.09 -14.33
C VAL A 86 15.98 6.68 -14.26
N ILE A 87 16.52 7.15 -15.39
CA ILE A 87 17.89 7.72 -15.45
C ILE A 87 17.99 9.00 -14.61
N GLU A 88 16.98 9.86 -14.66
CA GLU A 88 16.96 11.13 -13.94
C GLU A 88 16.83 10.92 -12.43
N VAL A 89 15.92 10.02 -12.02
CA VAL A 89 15.74 9.60 -10.62
C VAL A 89 17.03 8.98 -10.07
N THR A 90 17.66 8.08 -10.82
CA THR A 90 18.92 7.43 -10.42
C THR A 90 20.03 8.47 -10.21
N LYS A 91 20.15 9.45 -11.11
CA LYS A 91 21.11 10.56 -10.96
C LYS A 91 20.81 11.43 -9.74
N CYS A 92 19.54 11.69 -9.41
CA CYS A 92 19.15 12.41 -8.20
C CYS A 92 19.62 11.68 -6.94
N ILE A 93 19.33 10.38 -6.84
CA ILE A 93 19.72 9.52 -5.70
C ILE A 93 21.25 9.46 -5.55
N GLN A 94 21.98 9.23 -6.65
CA GLN A 94 23.44 9.16 -6.64
C GLN A 94 24.09 10.47 -6.19
N ARG A 95 23.59 11.63 -6.64
CA ARG A 95 24.10 12.94 -6.21
C ARG A 95 23.96 13.16 -4.70
N ARG A 96 22.93 12.56 -4.09
CA ARG A 96 22.67 12.63 -2.65
C ARG A 96 23.39 11.55 -1.84
N GLY A 97 24.02 10.57 -2.51
CA GLY A 97 24.67 9.44 -1.82
C GLY A 97 23.69 8.53 -1.08
N ILE A 98 22.41 8.53 -1.47
CA ILE A 98 21.38 7.70 -0.85
C ILE A 98 21.42 6.30 -1.50
N GLN A 99 21.30 5.26 -0.69
CA GLN A 99 21.14 3.89 -1.18
C GLN A 99 19.66 3.60 -1.39
N ALA A 100 19.22 3.51 -2.65
CA ALA A 100 17.86 3.16 -3.02
C ALA A 100 17.83 2.33 -4.31
N GLU A 101 16.88 1.42 -4.40
CA GLU A 101 16.55 0.69 -5.63
C GLU A 101 15.63 1.54 -6.50
N VAL A 102 15.82 1.53 -7.82
CA VAL A 102 14.99 2.30 -8.76
C VAL A 102 14.39 1.36 -9.80
N GLU A 103 13.07 1.40 -9.92
CA GLU A 103 12.31 0.58 -10.87
C GLU A 103 11.42 1.43 -11.77
N GLY A 104 11.52 1.16 -13.07
CA GLY A 104 10.73 1.83 -14.10
C GLY A 104 9.49 1.03 -14.46
N PHE A 105 8.35 1.70 -14.50
CA PHE A 105 7.06 1.14 -14.91
C PHE A 105 6.47 1.94 -16.06
N GLU A 106 5.59 1.31 -16.84
CA GLU A 106 4.75 2.06 -17.78
C GLU A 106 3.87 3.05 -17.00
N ASN A 107 3.56 4.20 -17.59
CA ASN A 107 2.65 5.18 -17.00
C ASN A 107 1.20 4.67 -16.99
N ARG A 108 0.92 3.72 -16.11
CA ARG A 108 -0.36 3.05 -15.96
C ARG A 108 -0.62 2.71 -14.50
N GLY A 109 -1.84 2.96 -14.03
CA GLY A 109 -2.23 2.72 -12.64
C GLY A 109 -1.57 3.65 -11.62
N ARG A 110 -0.95 4.75 -12.09
CA ARG A 110 -0.33 5.81 -11.27
C ARG A 110 0.64 5.23 -10.23
N ASP A 111 0.53 5.64 -8.97
CA ASP A 111 1.31 5.12 -7.86
C ASP A 111 0.79 3.79 -7.31
N ILE A 112 -0.40 3.33 -7.72
CA ILE A 112 -1.05 2.13 -7.20
C ILE A 112 -0.48 0.86 -7.83
N LEU A 113 -0.50 0.76 -9.15
CA LEU A 113 -0.04 -0.45 -9.83
C LEU A 113 1.45 -0.75 -9.57
N PRO A 114 2.38 0.21 -9.72
CA PRO A 114 3.78 0.01 -9.32
C PRO A 114 3.93 -0.39 -7.85
N PHE A 115 3.14 0.19 -6.95
CA PHE A 115 3.16 -0.19 -5.55
C PHE A 115 2.71 -1.64 -5.33
N LEU A 116 1.64 -2.11 -5.98
CA LEU A 116 1.18 -3.50 -5.84
C LEU A 116 2.26 -4.50 -6.31
N HIS A 117 2.96 -4.20 -7.41
CA HIS A 117 4.08 -5.02 -7.88
C HIS A 117 5.20 -5.10 -6.84
N VAL A 118 5.63 -3.94 -6.31
CA VAL A 118 6.69 -3.90 -5.30
C VAL A 118 6.24 -4.54 -3.98
N ALA A 119 5.00 -4.31 -3.55
CA ALA A 119 4.44 -4.91 -2.34
C ALA A 119 4.37 -6.44 -2.43
N ASN A 120 4.01 -7.00 -3.60
CA ASN A 120 4.03 -8.45 -3.81
C ASN A 120 5.45 -9.01 -3.65
N ARG A 121 6.45 -8.38 -4.29
CA ARG A 121 7.85 -8.78 -4.14
C ARG A 121 8.31 -8.68 -2.68
N LEU A 122 7.99 -7.58 -2.00
CA LEU A 122 8.36 -7.38 -0.60
C LEU A 122 7.73 -8.45 0.32
N LEU A 123 6.50 -8.88 0.01
CA LEU A 123 5.85 -9.98 0.71
C LEU A 123 6.61 -11.31 0.52
N ASP A 124 7.05 -11.61 -0.71
CA ASP A 124 7.88 -12.79 -1.02
C ASP A 124 9.25 -12.75 -0.32
N GLU A 125 9.80 -11.55 -0.11
CA GLU A 125 11.03 -11.30 0.64
C GLU A 125 10.83 -11.30 2.16
N ASN A 126 9.63 -11.62 2.65
CA ASN A 126 9.23 -11.63 4.06
C ASN A 126 9.33 -10.28 4.77
N VAL A 127 9.28 -9.17 4.03
CA VAL A 127 9.17 -7.83 4.62
C VAL A 127 7.81 -7.71 5.30
N GLN A 128 7.81 -7.17 6.52
CA GLN A 128 6.61 -7.12 7.35
C GLN A 128 5.82 -5.82 7.16
N LEU A 129 6.53 -4.69 7.11
CA LEU A 129 5.93 -3.35 7.05
C LEU A 129 6.40 -2.59 5.82
N VAL A 130 5.47 -1.87 5.21
CA VAL A 130 5.75 -0.96 4.11
C VAL A 130 5.19 0.43 4.42
N LEU A 131 6.00 1.45 4.18
CA LEU A 131 5.57 2.84 4.09
C LEU A 131 5.41 3.20 2.62
N LYS A 132 4.17 3.42 2.18
CA LYS A 132 3.85 3.88 0.84
C LYS A 132 3.85 5.40 0.78
N LEU A 133 4.62 5.96 -0.16
CA LEU A 133 4.72 7.40 -0.41
C LEU A 133 4.65 7.70 -1.91
N HIS A 134 4.30 8.92 -2.25
CA HIS A 134 4.36 9.38 -3.64
C HIS A 134 4.63 10.88 -3.75
N THR A 135 5.06 11.30 -4.92
CA THR A 135 5.32 12.71 -5.25
C THR A 135 4.12 13.44 -5.85
N LYS A 136 2.93 12.79 -5.95
CA LYS A 136 1.73 13.37 -6.60
C LYS A 136 1.42 14.76 -6.06
N LYS A 137 1.06 15.67 -6.95
CA LYS A 137 0.71 17.06 -6.65
C LYS A 137 -0.75 17.32 -6.94
N SER A 138 -1.38 18.06 -6.04
CA SER A 138 -2.66 18.71 -6.30
C SER A 138 -2.39 19.97 -7.13
N THR A 139 -2.29 19.84 -8.46
CA THR A 139 -1.94 20.94 -9.39
C THR A 139 -2.95 22.11 -9.44
N HIS A 140 -4.03 22.04 -8.67
CA HIS A 140 -5.13 23.01 -8.69
C HIS A 140 -5.18 23.94 -7.47
N ARG A 141 -4.18 23.93 -6.56
CA ARG A 141 -4.21 24.74 -5.33
C ARG A 141 -2.83 25.17 -4.82
N ASP A 142 -2.80 26.34 -4.17
CA ASP A 142 -1.62 26.95 -3.56
C ASP A 142 -1.16 26.26 -2.24
N ASP A 143 -1.97 25.36 -1.65
CA ASP A 143 -1.74 24.73 -0.34
C ASP A 143 -1.12 23.32 -0.40
N GLY A 144 -0.87 22.77 -1.59
CA GLY A 144 -0.43 21.38 -1.75
C GLY A 144 0.94 21.04 -1.14
N ASN A 145 1.84 22.02 -0.97
CA ASN A 145 3.13 21.80 -0.32
C ASN A 145 3.02 21.71 1.20
N ALA A 146 2.21 22.58 1.83
CA ALA A 146 1.97 22.52 3.28
C ALA A 146 1.32 21.18 3.66
N TRP A 147 0.35 20.73 2.86
CA TRP A 147 -0.31 19.44 3.02
C TRP A 147 0.65 18.25 2.92
N ARG A 148 1.58 18.27 1.94
CA ARG A 148 2.61 17.22 1.82
C ARG A 148 3.52 17.21 3.05
N GLY A 149 3.95 18.37 3.50
CA GLY A 149 4.76 18.52 4.71
C GLY A 149 4.07 17.96 5.96
N GLU A 150 2.76 18.19 6.12
CA GLU A 150 1.97 17.60 7.21
C GLU A 150 1.92 16.07 7.12
N MET A 151 1.73 15.52 5.92
CA MET A 151 1.76 14.06 5.69
C MET A 151 3.10 13.43 5.97
N LEU A 152 4.18 14.02 5.46
CA LEU A 152 5.54 13.56 5.72
C LEU A 152 5.86 13.65 7.20
N THR A 153 5.51 14.75 7.87
CA THR A 153 5.70 14.89 9.31
C THR A 153 4.92 13.83 10.08
N ALA A 154 3.69 13.52 9.66
CA ALA A 154 2.89 12.50 10.31
C ALA A 154 3.49 11.09 10.18
N LEU A 155 3.96 10.72 8.98
CA LEU A 155 4.41 9.37 8.62
C LEU A 155 5.91 9.10 8.87
N LEU A 156 6.75 10.13 8.73
CA LEU A 156 8.22 10.07 8.76
C LEU A 156 8.85 10.99 9.81
N GLY A 157 8.05 11.71 10.62
CA GLY A 157 8.60 12.62 11.61
C GLY A 157 9.63 11.93 12.52
N PRO A 158 10.65 12.66 13.02
CA PRO A 158 11.68 12.08 13.88
C PRO A 158 11.07 11.29 15.03
N GLN A 159 11.61 10.09 15.32
CA GLN A 159 11.13 9.15 16.35
C GLN A 159 9.73 8.55 16.10
N ARG A 160 8.94 9.08 15.15
CA ARG A 160 7.63 8.52 14.82
C ARG A 160 7.74 7.19 14.08
N VAL A 161 8.73 7.06 13.19
CA VAL A 161 8.95 5.80 12.46
C VAL A 161 9.16 4.65 13.44
N ASP A 162 10.10 4.79 14.39
CA ASP A 162 10.36 3.76 15.40
C ASP A 162 9.12 3.47 16.26
N ALA A 163 8.35 4.51 16.63
CA ALA A 163 7.14 4.34 17.41
C ALA A 163 6.01 3.63 16.63
N ILE A 164 5.84 3.95 15.35
CA ILE A 164 4.88 3.26 14.45
C ILE A 164 5.30 1.80 14.27
N VAL A 165 6.56 1.55 13.93
CA VAL A 165 7.11 0.19 13.78
C VAL A 165 6.91 -0.63 15.06
N ASN A 166 7.17 -0.02 16.23
CA ASN A 166 6.91 -0.65 17.52
C ASN A 166 5.42 -0.90 17.77
N ALA A 167 4.53 0.01 17.40
CA ALA A 167 3.09 -0.17 17.52
C ALA A 167 2.60 -1.36 16.67
N PHE A 168 3.06 -1.49 15.43
CA PHE A 168 2.77 -2.67 14.60
C PHE A 168 3.39 -3.96 15.14
N SER A 169 4.51 -3.88 15.88
CA SER A 169 5.10 -5.03 16.55
C SER A 169 4.28 -5.50 17.76
N THR A 170 3.74 -4.56 18.55
CA THR A 170 2.96 -4.86 19.77
C THR A 170 1.50 -5.20 19.48
N ASP A 171 0.98 -4.77 18.34
CA ASP A 171 -0.40 -5.01 17.92
C ASP A 171 -0.43 -5.79 16.59
N PRO A 172 -0.54 -7.13 16.64
CA PRO A 172 -0.59 -7.98 15.46
C PRO A 172 -1.75 -7.66 14.52
N LEU A 173 -2.84 -7.11 15.06
CA LEU A 173 -4.05 -6.79 14.30
C LEU A 173 -3.98 -5.43 13.59
N ALA A 174 -2.98 -4.56 13.87
CA ALA A 174 -2.75 -3.36 13.06
C ALA A 174 -2.36 -3.77 11.64
N GLY A 175 -3.19 -3.38 10.67
CA GLY A 175 -2.98 -3.68 9.26
C GLY A 175 -2.60 -2.46 8.42
N LEU A 176 -3.20 -1.30 8.70
CA LEU A 176 -2.92 -0.04 8.00
C LEU A 176 -3.00 1.13 8.96
N ALA A 177 -2.02 2.03 8.89
CA ALA A 177 -2.01 3.30 9.61
C ALA A 177 -1.81 4.46 8.64
N ALA A 178 -2.76 5.39 8.62
CA ALA A 178 -2.67 6.64 7.89
C ALA A 178 -2.96 7.81 8.84
N PRO A 179 -2.56 9.05 8.52
CA PRO A 179 -2.89 10.20 9.37
C PRO A 179 -4.40 10.36 9.52
N GLU A 180 -4.87 10.72 10.71
CA GLU A 180 -6.29 10.73 11.07
C GLU A 180 -7.17 11.50 10.08
N ASP A 181 -6.72 12.69 9.67
CA ASP A 181 -7.46 13.55 8.75
C ASP A 181 -7.59 12.92 7.35
N HIS A 182 -6.81 11.88 7.03
CA HIS A 182 -6.75 11.23 5.72
C HIS A 182 -7.49 9.90 5.66
N LEU A 183 -8.00 9.43 6.79
CA LEU A 183 -8.88 8.27 6.84
C LEU A 183 -10.33 8.71 6.68
N LEU A 184 -10.85 8.50 5.47
CA LEU A 184 -12.18 8.96 5.09
C LEU A 184 -13.15 7.79 4.90
N PRO A 185 -14.46 7.97 5.17
CA PRO A 185 -15.46 6.95 4.91
C PRO A 185 -15.62 6.68 3.41
N VAL A 186 -15.44 5.43 2.97
CA VAL A 186 -15.55 5.04 1.55
C VAL A 186 -16.90 5.45 0.96
N THR A 187 -17.98 5.24 1.71
CA THR A 187 -19.37 5.52 1.28
C THR A 187 -19.63 6.98 0.93
N GLU A 188 -18.90 7.93 1.51
CA GLU A 188 -19.02 9.35 1.17
C GLU A 188 -18.23 9.75 -0.08
N PHE A 189 -17.29 8.91 -0.52
CA PHE A 189 -16.32 9.23 -1.55
C PHE A 189 -16.30 8.26 -2.73
N ILE A 190 -17.28 7.35 -2.86
CA ILE A 190 -17.36 6.37 -3.96
C ILE A 190 -17.13 7.04 -5.33
N GLY A 191 -17.78 8.18 -5.58
CA GLY A 191 -17.61 8.95 -6.81
C GLY A 191 -17.90 8.10 -8.06
N GLY A 192 -17.05 8.20 -9.07
CA GLY A 192 -17.17 7.40 -10.30
C GLY A 192 -16.71 5.95 -10.19
N ASN A 193 -16.41 5.43 -8.99
CA ASN A 193 -15.73 4.14 -8.80
C ASN A 193 -16.66 3.03 -8.31
N ALA A 194 -17.99 3.21 -8.34
CA ALA A 194 -18.94 2.23 -7.84
C ALA A 194 -18.75 0.85 -8.52
N ASP A 195 -18.75 0.81 -9.84
CA ASP A 195 -18.60 -0.44 -10.61
C ASP A 195 -17.22 -1.09 -10.39
N ALA A 196 -16.17 -0.27 -10.28
CA ALA A 196 -14.82 -0.76 -10.03
C ALA A 196 -14.63 -1.27 -8.59
N LEU A 197 -15.32 -0.68 -7.61
CA LEU A 197 -15.36 -1.18 -6.24
C LEU A 197 -16.13 -2.49 -6.15
N ASP A 198 -17.28 -2.61 -6.83
CA ASP A 198 -18.03 -3.86 -6.92
C ASP A 198 -17.21 -4.97 -7.61
N TYR A 199 -16.48 -4.61 -8.67
CA TYR A 199 -15.52 -5.51 -9.29
C TYR A 199 -14.48 -6.01 -8.28
N LEU A 200 -13.88 -5.13 -7.48
CA LEU A 200 -12.87 -5.49 -6.48
C LEU A 200 -13.44 -6.33 -5.33
N THR A 201 -14.65 -6.03 -4.83
CA THR A 201 -15.30 -6.83 -3.77
C THR A 201 -15.56 -8.25 -4.25
N VAL A 202 -16.14 -8.41 -5.45
CA VAL A 202 -16.37 -9.73 -6.07
C VAL A 202 -15.04 -10.45 -6.32
N ARG A 203 -14.04 -9.75 -6.85
CA ARG A 203 -12.74 -10.34 -7.21
C ARG A 203 -11.99 -10.87 -6.00
N THR A 204 -12.11 -10.21 -4.85
CA THR A 204 -11.40 -10.55 -3.61
C THR A 204 -12.24 -11.39 -2.64
N GLY A 205 -13.55 -11.53 -2.88
CA GLY A 205 -14.48 -12.15 -1.93
C GLY A 205 -14.75 -11.29 -0.69
N SER A 206 -14.50 -9.98 -0.77
CA SER A 206 -14.74 -9.04 0.32
C SER A 206 -16.19 -8.57 0.35
N ASP A 207 -16.67 -8.16 1.51
CA ASP A 207 -17.98 -7.52 1.66
C ASP A 207 -18.00 -6.14 0.99
N ALA A 208 -19.19 -5.68 0.60
CA ALA A 208 -19.37 -4.33 0.10
C ALA A 208 -19.02 -3.28 1.18
N PRO A 209 -18.49 -2.09 0.79
CA PRO A 209 -18.16 -1.05 1.76
C PRO A 209 -19.41 -0.55 2.50
N ASP A 210 -19.28 -0.42 3.81
CA ASP A 210 -20.30 0.08 4.73
C ASP A 210 -19.93 1.46 5.30
N THR A 211 -20.71 1.95 6.27
CA THR A 211 -20.46 3.25 6.92
C THR A 211 -19.18 3.30 7.75
N ASN A 212 -18.61 2.15 8.12
CA ASN A 212 -17.38 2.04 8.90
C ASN A 212 -16.14 1.80 8.02
N SER A 213 -16.34 1.55 6.73
CA SER A 213 -15.27 1.31 5.78
C SER A 213 -14.49 2.60 5.55
N LEU A 214 -13.21 2.59 5.91
CA LEU A 214 -12.31 3.73 5.78
C LEU A 214 -11.27 3.48 4.68
N PHE A 215 -10.79 4.55 4.06
CA PHE A 215 -9.65 4.49 3.13
C PHE A 215 -8.66 5.63 3.36
N ALA A 216 -7.39 5.38 3.05
CA ALA A 216 -6.32 6.36 3.14
C ALA A 216 -6.33 7.28 1.90
N SER A 217 -7.04 8.40 1.99
CA SER A 217 -7.09 9.42 0.95
C SER A 217 -5.71 10.01 0.67
N GLY A 218 -5.33 10.08 -0.60
CA GLY A 218 -4.00 10.48 -1.01
C GLY A 218 -2.97 9.36 -0.94
N SER A 219 -3.40 8.11 -0.71
CA SER A 219 -2.62 6.88 -0.89
C SER A 219 -1.19 6.86 -0.30
N MET A 220 -1.01 7.53 0.85
CA MET A 220 0.22 7.52 1.64
C MET A 220 -0.08 6.99 3.04
N PHE A 221 0.54 5.87 3.41
CA PHE A 221 0.22 5.14 4.63
C PHE A 221 1.31 4.13 4.98
N TRP A 222 1.31 3.70 6.24
CA TRP A 222 1.99 2.48 6.70
C TRP A 222 1.04 1.29 6.56
N ALA A 223 1.53 0.15 6.11
CA ALA A 223 0.76 -1.09 6.08
C ALA A 223 1.60 -2.31 6.45
N ARG A 224 0.96 -3.27 7.11
CA ARG A 224 1.44 -4.64 7.18
C ARG A 224 1.21 -5.29 5.83
N LEU A 225 2.26 -5.83 5.23
CA LEU A 225 2.18 -6.42 3.89
C LEU A 225 1.20 -7.59 3.84
N GLU A 226 1.14 -8.41 4.90
CA GLU A 226 0.16 -9.49 5.00
C GLU A 226 -1.29 -9.00 5.00
N ALA A 227 -1.57 -7.80 5.52
CA ALA A 227 -2.91 -7.23 5.51
C ALA A 227 -3.35 -6.79 4.10
N LEU A 228 -2.41 -6.68 3.15
CA LEU A 228 -2.69 -6.34 1.75
C LEU A 228 -2.93 -7.58 0.87
N ARG A 229 -2.80 -8.80 1.42
CA ARG A 229 -2.98 -10.06 0.68
C ARG A 229 -4.26 -10.11 -0.17
N PRO A 230 -5.45 -9.69 0.29
CA PRO A 230 -6.65 -9.73 -0.55
C PRO A 230 -6.48 -8.96 -1.88
N LEU A 231 -5.73 -7.86 -1.88
CA LEU A 231 -5.41 -7.10 -3.08
C LEU A 231 -4.27 -7.72 -3.91
N LEU A 232 -3.23 -8.23 -3.26
CA LEU A 232 -2.07 -8.82 -3.94
C LEU A 232 -2.43 -10.15 -4.62
N ASP A 233 -3.22 -10.98 -3.93
CA ASP A 233 -3.71 -12.27 -4.40
C ASP A 233 -4.89 -12.15 -5.39
N ALA A 234 -5.43 -10.94 -5.59
CA ALA A 234 -6.42 -10.66 -6.63
C ALA A 234 -5.83 -10.77 -8.05
N HIS A 235 -4.50 -10.73 -8.17
CA HIS A 235 -3.75 -10.83 -9.42
C HIS A 235 -4.26 -9.87 -10.51
N LEU A 236 -4.42 -8.60 -10.15
CA LEU A 236 -4.85 -7.56 -11.08
C LEU A 236 -3.77 -7.34 -12.15
N HIS A 237 -4.16 -7.44 -13.42
CA HIS A 237 -3.28 -7.24 -14.56
C HIS A 237 -3.21 -5.77 -14.95
N ALA A 238 -2.05 -5.35 -15.46
CA ALA A 238 -1.88 -4.00 -16.01
C ALA A 238 -2.91 -3.66 -17.11
N SER A 239 -3.40 -4.64 -17.88
CA SER A 239 -4.44 -4.43 -18.89
C SER A 239 -5.79 -3.96 -18.34
N GLU A 240 -6.07 -4.22 -17.05
CA GLU A 240 -7.31 -3.81 -16.37
C GLU A 240 -7.25 -2.35 -15.92
N PHE A 241 -6.06 -1.76 -15.86
CA PHE A 241 -5.88 -0.35 -15.56
C PHE A 241 -6.02 0.49 -16.83
N GLU A 242 -6.73 1.60 -16.70
CA GLU A 242 -6.93 2.57 -17.75
C GLU A 242 -5.61 3.23 -18.15
N SER A 243 -5.49 3.57 -19.44
CA SER A 243 -4.39 4.40 -19.92
C SER A 243 -4.43 5.77 -19.25
N GLU A 244 -3.30 6.25 -18.75
CA GLU A 244 -3.22 7.54 -18.05
C GLU A 244 -3.38 8.71 -19.03
N GLN A 245 -4.45 9.48 -18.86
CA GLN A 245 -4.82 10.66 -19.65
C GLN A 245 -5.14 11.88 -18.76
N GLY A 246 -4.76 11.86 -17.48
CA GLY A 246 -5.06 12.92 -16.51
C GLY A 246 -6.43 12.79 -15.85
N GLN A 247 -7.01 11.59 -15.81
CA GLN A 247 -8.31 11.34 -15.19
C GLN A 247 -8.29 11.70 -13.71
N ILE A 248 -9.29 12.45 -13.24
CA ILE A 248 -9.37 12.91 -11.85
C ILE A 248 -10.09 11.94 -10.91
N ASP A 249 -10.87 11.00 -11.43
CA ASP A 249 -11.59 9.95 -10.69
C ASP A 249 -12.05 8.84 -11.65
N GLY A 250 -12.62 7.75 -11.14
CA GLY A 250 -13.31 6.72 -11.95
C GLY A 250 -12.37 5.78 -12.70
N THR A 251 -11.19 5.50 -12.12
CA THR A 251 -10.25 4.53 -12.67
C THR A 251 -9.99 3.41 -11.67
N LEU A 252 -9.50 2.25 -12.11
CA LEU A 252 -9.19 1.14 -11.21
C LEU A 252 -8.19 1.55 -10.11
N ALA A 253 -7.23 2.43 -10.41
CA ALA A 253 -6.31 2.97 -9.40
C ALA A 253 -7.05 3.75 -8.29
N HIS A 254 -8.02 4.58 -8.67
CA HIS A 254 -8.86 5.33 -7.73
C HIS A 254 -9.80 4.42 -6.92
N ALA A 255 -10.28 3.33 -7.53
CA ALA A 255 -11.06 2.31 -6.83
C ALA A 255 -10.21 1.56 -5.80
N ILE A 256 -8.99 1.13 -6.16
CA ILE A 256 -8.07 0.45 -5.24
C ILE A 256 -7.66 1.36 -4.08
N GLU A 257 -7.42 2.65 -4.33
CA GLU A 257 -7.16 3.63 -3.25
C GLU A 257 -8.29 3.61 -2.20
N ARG A 258 -9.55 3.52 -2.64
CA ARG A 258 -10.72 3.45 -1.76
C ARG A 258 -10.94 2.06 -1.16
N PHE A 259 -10.49 1.02 -1.85
CA PHE A 259 -10.66 -0.36 -1.45
C PHE A 259 -9.59 -0.82 -0.43
N VAL A 260 -8.42 -0.18 -0.37
CA VAL A 260 -7.28 -0.68 0.44
C VAL A 260 -7.62 -0.91 1.91
N GLY A 261 -8.40 -0.03 2.54
CA GLY A 261 -8.79 -0.22 3.94
C GLY A 261 -9.81 -1.34 4.13
N LEU A 262 -10.67 -1.58 3.13
CA LEU A 262 -11.59 -2.72 3.10
C LEU A 262 -10.83 -4.03 2.92
N ALA A 263 -9.84 -4.07 2.02
CA ALA A 263 -8.94 -5.21 1.86
C ALA A 263 -8.21 -5.56 3.17
N VAL A 264 -7.71 -4.55 3.87
CA VAL A 264 -7.08 -4.70 5.19
C VAL A 264 -8.06 -5.30 6.19
N THR A 265 -9.30 -4.82 6.22
CA THR A 265 -10.33 -5.33 7.14
C THR A 265 -10.73 -6.76 6.81
N HIS A 266 -10.86 -7.09 5.51
CA HIS A 266 -11.18 -8.44 5.04
C HIS A 266 -10.09 -9.45 5.40
N SER A 267 -8.82 -9.03 5.44
CA SER A 267 -7.71 -9.88 5.91
C SER A 267 -7.72 -10.17 7.42
N GLY A 268 -8.69 -9.65 8.17
CA GLY A 268 -8.81 -9.80 9.62
C GLY A 268 -8.01 -8.77 10.44
N HIS A 269 -7.38 -7.80 9.77
CA HIS A 269 -6.66 -6.71 10.40
C HIS A 269 -7.55 -5.47 10.56
N ARG A 270 -7.07 -4.44 11.26
CA ARG A 270 -7.76 -3.15 11.40
C ARG A 270 -7.02 -2.01 10.73
N VAL A 271 -7.80 -1.06 10.24
CA VAL A 271 -7.35 0.28 9.88
C VAL A 271 -7.30 1.14 11.15
N THR A 272 -6.21 1.85 11.37
CA THR A 272 -6.00 2.74 12.53
C THR A 272 -5.39 4.06 12.06
N THR A 273 -5.40 5.09 12.91
CA THR A 273 -4.70 6.34 12.61
C THR A 273 -3.26 6.26 13.12
N VAL A 274 -2.35 7.01 12.49
CA VAL A 274 -0.98 7.18 13.04
C VAL A 274 -1.05 7.74 14.47
N GLU A 275 -1.93 8.69 14.73
CA GLU A 275 -2.14 9.25 16.06
C GLU A 275 -2.54 8.19 17.10
N GLN A 276 -3.46 7.27 16.75
CA GLN A 276 -3.86 6.16 17.61
C GLN A 276 -2.69 5.21 17.89
N THR A 277 -1.88 4.88 16.87
CA THR A 277 -0.68 4.03 17.08
C THR A 277 0.33 4.64 18.04
N LEU A 278 0.39 5.98 18.09
CA LEU A 278 1.27 6.75 18.96
C LEU A 278 0.64 7.08 20.33
N GLY A 279 -0.61 6.67 20.58
CA GLY A 279 -1.35 7.02 21.80
C GLY A 279 -1.68 8.52 21.89
N ILE A 280 -1.71 9.23 20.76
CA ILE A 280 -2.04 10.65 20.68
C ILE A 280 -3.56 10.77 20.53
N THR A 281 -4.21 11.39 21.50
CA THR A 281 -5.63 11.74 21.40
C THR A 281 -5.76 13.11 20.72
N LYS A 282 -6.23 13.13 19.47
CA LYS A 282 -6.60 14.38 18.79
C LYS A 282 -8.05 14.74 19.12
N THR A 283 -8.33 16.04 19.26
CA THR A 283 -9.71 16.52 19.31
C THR A 283 -10.26 16.50 17.88
N PRO A 284 -11.45 15.94 17.62
CA PRO A 284 -12.02 15.89 16.28
C PRO A 284 -12.02 17.29 15.65
N SER A 285 -11.35 17.44 14.51
CA SER A 285 -11.39 18.68 13.74
C SER A 285 -12.81 18.85 13.16
N ALA A 286 -13.49 19.92 13.55
CA ALA A 286 -14.83 20.26 13.03
C ALA A 286 -14.80 20.79 11.58
N GLN A 287 -13.65 20.75 10.89
CA GLN A 287 -13.53 21.25 9.54
C GLN A 287 -13.75 20.10 8.53
N PRO A 288 -14.62 20.30 7.53
CA PRO A 288 -14.82 19.29 6.49
C PRO A 288 -13.49 19.01 5.79
N TYR A 289 -13.21 17.73 5.51
CA TYR A 289 -11.98 17.32 4.83
C TYR A 289 -11.87 18.09 3.50
N ARG A 290 -10.85 18.95 3.41
CA ARG A 290 -10.78 19.98 2.39
C ARG A 290 -10.37 19.45 1.02
N TYR A 291 -9.90 18.19 0.95
CA TYR A 291 -9.11 17.68 -0.17
C TYR A 291 -9.80 16.60 -1.00
N ALA A 292 -10.90 16.03 -0.51
CA ALA A 292 -11.78 15.18 -1.30
C ALA A 292 -13.17 15.82 -1.33
N ARG A 293 -13.82 15.76 -2.49
CA ARG A 293 -15.22 16.17 -2.61
C ARG A 293 -16.09 14.96 -2.33
N LYS A 294 -17.06 15.11 -1.42
CA LYS A 294 -18.08 14.09 -1.23
C LYS A 294 -18.78 13.82 -2.57
N ALA A 295 -19.16 12.57 -2.80
CA ALA A 295 -20.04 12.24 -3.90
C ALA A 295 -21.35 13.06 -3.79
N PRO A 296 -21.89 13.55 -4.91
CA PRO A 296 -23.18 14.27 -4.92
C PRO A 296 -24.34 13.40 -4.45
#